data_AF-A0A7R9FDT3-F1
#
_entry.id   AF-A0A7R9FDT3-F1
#
_cell.length_a   1.000
_cell.length_b   1.000
_cell.length_c   1.000
_cell.angle_alpha   90.00
_cell.angle_beta   90.00
_cell.angle_gamma   90.00
#
_symmetry.space_group_name_H-M   'P 1'
#
loop_
_entity.id
_entity.type
_entity.pdbx_description
1 polymer ?
#
loop_
_entity_poly.entity_id
_entity_poly.type
_entity_poly.pdbx_seq_one_letter_code
_entity_poly.pdbx_strand_id
1 'polypeptide(L)'
;DDTLLLLATGLFPSIYIKLRRKFVNEAERYFKVQCQGLNFEDQKEAAQVINSWISSETVNLLQNVVQAEELSTDTSLVLVNAVYFLSNFADNFKSTRPRPFYVNRETIANVSMVKGRTNIMYEELEFLGATAIQLEYEV
;
A
#
# COMPACT_ATOMS: atom_id res chain seq x y z
N ASP A 1 -7.82 -20.00 -0.70
CA ASP A 1 -7.76 -18.75 -1.45
C ASP A 1 -6.52 -18.04 -0.92
N ASP A 2 -5.45 -18.07 -1.72
CA ASP A 2 -4.10 -17.65 -1.32
C ASP A 2 -3.85 -16.16 -1.65
N THR A 3 -4.88 -15.48 -2.15
CA THR A 3 -4.88 -14.03 -2.36
C THR A 3 -5.12 -13.30 -1.05
N LEU A 4 -4.14 -12.50 -0.64
CA LEU A 4 -4.20 -11.59 0.48
C LEU A 4 -4.30 -10.15 -0.04
N LEU A 5 -5.50 -9.58 0.01
CA LEU A 5 -5.74 -8.15 -0.22
C LEU A 5 -6.17 -7.49 1.09
N LEU A 6 -5.29 -6.65 1.64
CA LEU A 6 -5.55 -5.89 2.85
C LEU A 6 -5.72 -4.41 2.49
N LEU A 7 -6.83 -3.83 2.93
CA LEU A 7 -7.17 -2.43 2.72
C LEU A 7 -7.52 -1.81 4.06
N ALA A 8 -6.82 -0.75 4.44
CA ALA A 8 -7.07 -0.03 5.66
C ALA A 8 -7.12 1.48 5.39
N THR A 9 -8.11 2.15 5.97
CA THR A 9 -8.18 3.62 5.95
C THR A 9 -8.37 4.13 7.36
N GLY A 10 -7.51 5.05 7.77
CA GLY A 10 -7.45 5.58 9.13
C GLY A 10 -7.53 7.09 9.09
N LEU A 11 -8.35 7.65 9.97
CA LEU A 11 -8.61 9.07 10.09
C LEU A 11 -8.29 9.51 11.52
N PHE A 12 -7.24 10.30 11.67
CA PHE A 12 -6.69 10.67 12.96
C PHE A 12 -6.73 12.20 13.16
N PRO A 13 -7.88 12.77 13.55
CA PRO A 13 -7.96 14.19 13.87
C PRO A 13 -7.16 14.52 15.13
N SER A 14 -6.72 15.77 15.24
CA SER A 14 -6.25 16.30 16.52
C SER A 14 -7.36 16.21 17.57
N ILE A 15 -7.03 15.92 18.82
CA ILE A 15 -8.00 15.95 19.94
C ILE A 15 -8.70 17.31 20.09
N TYR A 16 -8.12 18.39 19.56
CA TYR A 16 -8.72 19.73 19.55
C TYR A 16 -9.76 19.92 18.43
N ILE A 17 -9.85 18.99 17.48
CA ILE A 17 -10.77 19.05 16.34
C ILE A 17 -11.94 18.09 16.55
N LYS A 18 -13.15 18.65 16.57
CA LYS A 18 -14.39 17.87 16.62
C LYS A 18 -14.96 17.65 15.23
N LEU A 19 -14.79 16.44 14.71
CA LEU A 19 -15.43 16.04 13.46
C LEU A 19 -16.96 15.97 13.62
N ARG A 20 -17.68 16.25 12.53
CA ARG A 20 -19.14 16.13 12.51
C ARG A 20 -19.52 14.66 12.66
N ARG A 21 -20.37 14.34 13.64
CA ARG A 21 -20.83 12.96 13.88
C ARG A 21 -21.40 12.28 12.63
N LYS A 22 -22.15 13.02 11.81
CA LYS A 22 -22.68 12.50 10.54
C LYS A 22 -21.56 12.02 9.60
N PHE A 23 -20.49 12.80 9.48
CA PHE A 23 -19.34 12.44 8.64
C PHE A 23 -18.63 11.19 9.16
N VAL A 24 -18.35 11.11 10.47
CA VAL A 24 -17.70 9.93 11.08
C VAL A 24 -18.54 8.67 10.85
N ASN A 25 -19.84 8.75 11.12
CA ASN A 25 -20.75 7.62 10.92
C ASN A 25 -20.82 7.15 9.45
N GLU A 26 -20.81 8.09 8.50
CA GLU A 26 -20.81 7.75 7.07
C GLU A 26 -19.46 7.17 6.61
N ALA A 27 -18.35 7.72 7.11
CA ALA A 27 -17.00 7.23 6.83
C ALA A 27 -16.80 5.79 7.34
N GLU A 28 -17.18 5.52 8.59
CA GLU A 28 -17.13 4.18 9.19
C GLU A 28 -18.03 3.20 8.43
N ARG A 29 -19.28 3.61 8.11
CA ARG A 29 -20.26 2.73 7.47
C ARG A 29 -19.89 2.35 6.03
N TYR A 30 -19.46 3.31 5.22
CA TYR A 30 -19.27 3.09 3.78
C TYR A 30 -17.83 2.80 3.38
N PHE A 31 -16.86 3.31 4.14
CA PHE A 31 -15.44 3.19 3.81
C PHE A 31 -14.64 2.39 4.84
N LYS A 32 -15.31 1.87 5.88
CA LYS A 32 -14.67 1.10 6.97
C LYS A 32 -13.50 1.87 7.60
N VAL A 33 -13.62 3.19 7.65
CA VAL A 33 -12.58 4.06 8.19
C VAL A 33 -12.52 3.89 9.70
N GLN A 34 -11.32 3.70 10.26
CA GLN A 34 -11.12 3.89 11.69
C GLN A 34 -10.94 5.37 11.99
N CYS A 35 -11.71 5.92 12.94
CA CYS A 35 -11.57 7.30 13.37
C CYS A 35 -11.11 7.38 14.83
N GLN A 36 -9.98 8.05 15.10
CA GLN A 36 -9.44 8.20 16.45
C GLN A 36 -8.76 9.56 16.65
N GLY A 37 -9.18 10.32 17.65
CA GLY A 37 -8.51 11.57 18.01
C GLY A 37 -7.14 11.32 18.64
N LEU A 38 -6.10 12.02 18.18
CA LEU A 38 -4.73 11.90 18.68
C LEU A 38 -4.20 13.24 19.20
N ASN A 39 -3.33 13.18 20.21
CA ASN A 39 -2.59 14.34 20.68
C ASN A 39 -1.29 14.50 19.87
N PHE A 40 -1.25 15.47 18.98
CA PHE A 40 -0.06 15.74 18.16
C PHE A 40 1.00 16.60 18.87
N GLU A 41 0.77 17.03 20.11
CA GLU A 41 1.85 17.60 20.94
C GLU A 41 2.90 16.54 21.31
N ASP A 42 2.47 15.27 21.43
CA ASP A 42 3.38 14.13 21.52
C ASP A 42 3.47 13.43 20.15
N GLN A 43 4.31 13.98 19.28
CA GLN A 43 4.51 13.48 17.91
C GLN A 43 4.96 12.02 17.87
N LYS A 44 5.77 11.59 18.86
CA LYS A 44 6.29 10.23 18.92
C LYS A 44 5.18 9.25 19.24
N GLU A 45 4.38 9.55 20.26
CA GLU A 45 3.22 8.73 20.61
C GLU A 45 2.19 8.70 19.47
N ALA A 46 1.89 9.86 18.86
CA ALA A 46 0.96 9.92 17.74
C ALA A 46 1.41 9.05 16.55
N ALA A 47 2.67 9.16 16.13
CA ALA A 47 3.24 8.33 15.06
C ALA A 47 3.22 6.84 15.45
N GLN A 48 3.54 6.52 16.71
CA GLN A 48 3.51 5.15 17.21
C GLN A 48 2.09 4.56 17.16
N VAL A 49 1.07 5.31 17.57
CA VAL A 49 -0.34 4.87 17.53
C VAL A 49 -0.77 4.61 16.08
N ILE A 50 -0.47 5.53 15.17
CA ILE A 50 -0.80 5.37 13.75
C ILE A 50 -0.09 4.15 13.16
N ASN A 51 1.22 4.00 13.39
CA ASN A 51 1.99 2.87 12.86
C ASN A 51 1.56 1.53 13.46
N SER A 52 1.21 1.49 14.74
CA SER A 52 0.71 0.28 15.40
C SER A 52 -0.61 -0.16 14.80
N TRP A 53 -1.51 0.80 14.52
CA TRP A 53 -2.76 0.54 13.83
C TRP A 53 -2.53 0.05 12.38
N ILE A 54 -1.65 0.70 11.60
CA ILE A 54 -1.31 0.24 10.24
C ILE A 54 -0.75 -1.19 10.29
N SER A 55 0.16 -1.46 11.23
CA SER A 55 0.77 -2.77 11.41
C SER A 55 -0.29 -3.83 11.74
N SER A 56 -1.25 -3.54 12.62
CA SER A 56 -2.32 -4.50 12.92
C SER A 56 -3.23 -4.77 11.72
N GLU A 57 -3.62 -3.73 10.98
CA GLU A 57 -4.49 -3.88 9.81
C GLU A 57 -3.80 -4.58 8.64
N THR A 58 -2.47 -4.55 8.60
CA THR A 58 -1.66 -5.13 7.53
C THR A 58 -0.95 -6.42 7.95
N VAL A 59 -1.36 -7.04 9.07
CA VAL A 59 -0.75 -8.28 9.58
C VAL A 59 0.78 -8.16 9.70
N ASN A 60 1.23 -7.00 10.18
CA ASN A 60 2.62 -6.57 10.36
C ASN A 60 3.45 -6.44 9.07
N LEU A 61 2.81 -6.38 7.91
CA LEU A 61 3.49 -6.23 6.61
C LEU A 61 3.90 -4.78 6.32
N LEU A 62 3.14 -3.80 6.81
CA LEU A 62 3.48 -2.38 6.72
C LEU A 62 3.75 -1.82 8.12
N GLN A 63 4.95 -1.30 8.32
CA GLN A 63 5.43 -0.77 9.60
C GLN A 63 6.16 0.55 9.36
N ASN A 64 6.15 1.43 10.37
CA ASN A 64 6.88 2.69 10.35
C ASN A 64 6.57 3.55 9.10
N VAL A 65 5.29 3.63 8.74
CA VAL A 65 4.82 4.40 7.58
C VAL A 65 4.85 5.89 7.86
N VAL A 66 4.46 6.30 9.07
CA VAL A 66 4.45 7.70 9.51
C VAL A 66 5.63 7.94 10.45
N GLN A 67 6.48 8.90 10.15
CA GLN A 67 7.58 9.31 11.01
C GLN A 67 7.13 10.45 11.94
N ALA A 68 7.66 10.50 13.16
CA ALA A 68 7.28 11.53 14.13
C ALA A 68 7.62 12.94 13.62
N GLU A 69 8.68 13.07 12.83
CA GLU A 69 9.16 14.31 12.23
C GLU A 69 8.22 14.86 11.14
N GLU A 70 7.31 14.03 10.62
CA GLU A 70 6.27 14.43 9.66
C GLU A 70 5.05 15.05 10.35
N LEU A 71 4.94 14.87 11.67
CA LEU A 71 3.87 15.41 12.51
C LEU A 71 4.32 16.70 13.19
N SER A 72 3.37 17.53 13.60
CA SER A 72 3.62 18.79 14.31
C SER A 72 2.48 19.12 15.27
N THR A 73 2.73 20.04 16.21
CA THR A 73 1.69 20.57 17.10
C THR A 73 0.51 21.20 16.34
N ASP A 74 0.76 21.69 15.11
CA ASP A 74 -0.25 22.30 14.25
C ASP A 74 -0.99 21.26 13.38
N THR A 75 -0.63 19.98 13.48
CA THR A 75 -1.28 18.91 12.73
C THR A 75 -2.73 18.80 13.14
N SER A 76 -3.61 19.11 12.20
CA SER A 76 -5.06 19.10 12.40
C SER A 76 -5.67 17.71 12.18
N LEU A 77 -5.16 16.98 11.20
CA LEU A 77 -5.72 15.70 10.76
C LEU A 77 -4.66 14.92 9.99
N VAL A 78 -4.50 13.64 10.31
CA VAL A 78 -3.77 12.68 9.47
C VAL A 78 -4.78 11.73 8.84
N LEU A 79 -4.73 11.60 7.51
CA LEU A 79 -5.46 10.58 6.76
C LEU A 79 -4.44 9.58 6.23
N VAL A 80 -4.62 8.31 6.57
CA VAL A 80 -3.76 7.22 6.12
C VAL A 80 -4.58 6.23 5.31
N ASN A 81 -4.04 5.80 4.18
CA ASN A 81 -4.54 4.65 3.43
C ASN A 81 -3.41 3.64 3.25
N ALA A 82 -3.65 2.40 3.64
CA ALA A 82 -2.70 1.30 3.53
C ALA A 82 -3.30 0.20 2.65
N VAL A 83 -2.51 -0.23 1.66
CA VAL A 83 -2.88 -1.27 0.71
C VAL A 83 -1.76 -2.29 0.64
N TYR A 84 -2.10 -3.55 0.86
CA TYR A 84 -1.19 -4.67 0.66
C TYR A 84 -1.87 -5.71 -0.24
N PHE A 85 -1.14 -6.17 -1.25
CA PHE A 85 -1.60 -7.21 -2.15
C PHE A 85 -0.51 -8.26 -2.32
N LEU A 86 -0.87 -9.51 -2.05
CA LEU A 86 -0.07 -10.70 -2.33
C LEU A 86 -1.00 -11.76 -2.89
N SER A 87 -0.62 -12.38 -3.99
CA SER A 87 -1.35 -13.49 -4.57
C SER A 87 -0.42 -14.36 -5.38
N ASN A 88 -0.79 -15.62 -5.54
CA ASN A 88 -0.14 -16.51 -6.48
C ASN A 88 -0.59 -16.18 -7.91
N PHE A 89 0.31 -16.35 -8.86
CA PHE A 89 -0.07 -16.28 -10.27
C PHE A 89 -0.83 -17.55 -10.66
N ALA A 90 -1.85 -17.43 -11.51
CA ALA A 90 -2.62 -18.57 -12.02
C ALA A 90 -1.71 -19.60 -12.71
N ASP A 91 -0.69 -19.11 -13.42
CA ASP A 91 0.38 -19.92 -14.00
C ASP A 91 1.71 -19.64 -13.33
N ASN A 92 2.22 -20.64 -12.59
CA ASN A 92 3.47 -20.52 -11.86
C ASN A 92 4.72 -20.44 -12.76
N PHE A 93 5.71 -19.66 -12.33
CA PHE A 93 7.00 -19.54 -13.02
C PHE A 93 7.88 -20.78 -12.77
N LYS A 94 8.64 -21.20 -13.79
CA LYS A 94 9.45 -22.43 -13.74
C LYS A 94 10.79 -22.25 -13.03
N SER A 95 11.37 -21.06 -13.10
CA SER A 95 12.69 -20.79 -12.52
C SER A 95 12.94 -19.30 -12.35
N THR A 96 13.74 -18.95 -11.35
CA THR A 96 14.29 -17.60 -11.14
C THR A 96 15.78 -17.64 -11.40
N ARG A 97 16.32 -16.71 -12.21
CA ARG A 97 17.76 -16.64 -12.50
C ARG A 97 18.25 -15.19 -12.57
N PRO A 98 19.50 -14.90 -12.15
CA PRO A 98 20.08 -13.57 -12.33
C PRO A 98 20.10 -13.16 -13.81
N ARG A 99 19.59 -11.96 -14.12
CA ARG A 99 19.61 -11.35 -15.45
C ARG A 99 19.87 -9.85 -15.36
N PRO A 100 20.48 -9.24 -16.39
CA PRO A 100 20.58 -7.78 -16.49
C PRO A 100 19.20 -7.12 -16.56
N PHE A 101 19.02 -6.06 -15.78
CA PHE A 101 17.89 -5.13 -15.81
C PHE A 101 18.42 -3.73 -16.07
N TYR A 102 17.88 -3.07 -17.10
CA TYR A 102 18.31 -1.75 -17.54
C TYR A 102 17.49 -0.70 -16.77
N VAL A 103 18.05 -0.21 -15.65
CA VAL A 103 17.40 0.80 -14.80
C VAL A 103 17.19 2.10 -15.59
N ASN A 104 18.19 2.46 -16.40
CA ASN A 104 18.13 3.52 -17.38
C ASN A 104 19.15 3.21 -18.49
N ARG A 105 19.44 4.18 -19.37
CA ARG A 105 20.37 4.00 -20.51
C ARG A 105 21.81 3.69 -20.10
N GLU A 106 22.22 4.07 -18.91
CA GLU A 106 23.61 4.01 -18.44
C GLU A 106 23.81 3.02 -17.28
N THR A 107 22.72 2.71 -16.55
CA THR A 107 22.76 1.89 -15.34
C THR A 107 22.13 0.53 -15.56
N ILE A 108 22.93 -0.52 -15.36
CA ILE A 108 22.49 -1.92 -15.43
C ILE A 108 22.65 -2.57 -14.05
N ALA A 109 21.60 -3.20 -13.56
CA ALA A 109 21.61 -3.99 -12.34
C ALA A 109 21.35 -5.47 -12.66
N ASN A 110 22.00 -6.40 -11.97
CA ASN A 110 21.62 -7.81 -12.05
C ASN A 110 20.50 -8.11 -11.06
N VAL A 111 19.35 -8.59 -11.55
CA VAL A 111 18.17 -8.90 -10.74
C VAL A 111 17.77 -10.37 -10.88
N SER A 112 17.10 -10.90 -9.87
CA SER A 112 16.50 -12.24 -9.88
C SER A 112 15.25 -12.25 -10.78
N MET A 113 15.43 -12.53 -12.07
CA MET A 113 14.36 -12.53 -13.06
C MET A 113 13.60 -13.86 -13.05
N VAL A 114 12.27 -13.80 -12.84
CA VAL A 114 11.37 -14.95 -12.97
C VAL A 114 11.19 -15.32 -14.44
N LYS A 115 11.07 -16.62 -14.73
CA LYS A 115 10.88 -17.14 -16.09
C LYS A 115 9.80 -18.20 -16.11
N GLY A 116 8.82 -18.00 -16.98
CA GLY A 116 7.73 -18.94 -17.25
C GLY A 116 7.40 -18.99 -18.75
N ARG A 117 6.44 -19.85 -19.09
CA ARG A 117 5.77 -19.85 -20.40
C ARG A 117 4.31 -20.18 -20.15
N THR A 118 3.43 -19.28 -20.57
CA THR A 118 1.98 -19.50 -20.56
C THR A 118 1.35 -18.74 -21.73
N ASN A 119 0.07 -19.02 -21.99
CA ASN A 119 -0.75 -18.21 -22.87
C ASN A 119 -1.12 -16.92 -22.14
N ILE A 120 -0.85 -15.78 -22.76
CA ILE A 120 -1.11 -14.46 -22.19
C ILE A 120 -1.87 -13.62 -23.20
N MET A 121 -2.69 -12.69 -22.71
CA MET A 121 -3.15 -11.58 -23.57
C MET A 121 -1.94 -10.68 -23.84
N TYR A 122 -1.79 -10.28 -25.09
CA TYR A 122 -0.66 -9.51 -25.61
C TYR A 122 -1.16 -8.43 -26.56
N GLU A 123 -0.60 -7.24 -26.44
CA GLU A 123 -0.90 -6.14 -27.37
C GLU A 123 0.31 -5.20 -27.54
N GLU A 124 0.56 -4.78 -28.78
CA GLU A 124 1.49 -3.67 -29.05
C GLU A 124 0.73 -2.36 -28.99
N LEU A 125 1.14 -1.48 -28.08
CA LEU A 125 0.56 -0.16 -27.89
C LEU A 125 1.43 0.87 -28.62
N GLU A 126 1.30 0.93 -29.94
CA GLU A 126 2.14 1.78 -30.82
C GLU A 126 2.16 3.25 -30.38
N PHE A 127 1.01 3.79 -29.96
CA PHE A 127 0.89 5.17 -29.49
C PHE A 127 1.70 5.46 -28.20
N LEU A 128 2.06 4.42 -27.45
CA LEU A 128 2.94 4.49 -26.28
C LEU A 128 4.37 4.04 -26.58
N GLY A 129 4.63 3.46 -27.76
CA GLY A 129 5.88 2.77 -28.05
C GLY A 129 6.17 1.64 -27.06
N ALA A 130 5.14 0.91 -26.63
CA ALA A 130 5.22 -0.09 -25.57
C ALA A 130 4.46 -1.38 -25.91
N THR A 131 4.77 -2.45 -25.19
CA THR A 131 4.08 -3.74 -25.26
C THR A 131 3.35 -4.00 -23.96
N ALA A 132 2.08 -4.41 -24.02
CA ALA A 132 1.27 -4.79 -22.88
C ALA A 132 1.07 -6.31 -22.82
N ILE A 133 1.12 -6.86 -21.60
CA ILE A 133 0.80 -8.26 -21.31
C ILE A 133 -0.15 -8.34 -20.11
N GLN A 134 -1.08 -9.30 -20.12
CA GLN A 134 -1.93 -9.62 -18.96
C GLN A 134 -1.48 -10.92 -18.33
N LEU A 135 -1.22 -10.87 -17.01
CA LEU A 135 -0.98 -12.05 -16.19
C LEU A 135 -2.13 -12.18 -15.20
N GLU A 136 -2.64 -13.40 -15.04
CA GLU A 136 -3.74 -13.71 -14.15
C GLU A 136 -3.23 -14.21 -12.79
N TYR A 137 -4.00 -13.93 -11.75
CA TYR A 137 -3.78 -14.44 -10.39
C TYR A 137 -4.68 -15.65 -10.12
N GLU A 138 -4.30 -16.49 -9.17
CA GLU A 138 -5.17 -17.57 -8.67
C GLU A 138 -6.45 -16.95 -8.08
N VAL A 139 -7.59 -17.56 -8.40
CA VAL A 139 -8.95 -17.18 -7.93
C VAL A 139 -9.44 -18.20 -6.90
#